data_AF-A0A498JDR7-F1
#
_entry.id   AF-A0A498JDR7-F1
#
_cell.length_a   1.000
_cell.length_b   1.000
_cell.length_c   1.000
_cell.angle_alpha   90.00
_cell.angle_beta   90.00
_cell.angle_gamma   90.00
#
_symmetry.space_group_name_H-M   'P 1'
#
loop_
_entity.id
_entity.type
_entity.pdbx_description
1 polymer ?
#
loop_
_entity_poly.entity_id
_entity_poly.type
_entity_poly.pdbx_seq_one_letter_code
_entity_poly.pdbx_strand_id
1 'polypeptide(L)'
;MSVILGCPDKTVKVFVKGAETTMFSVIDKRLNLDIIQLRATEAHIHACSSLGLRTLVVGMRELSATEFEQWHLSFEEASTALIGRAALLRKVAGNIENNLVILGASGIEDKLQLGVPEAIDSLRTAGVQIIINSSSKDSCRRSLEDAALMSRKLVTVSADTHTDGGNSGHGGTQVALIIDGTSLVYILDSELEEKLFELASNCAVVLCCRVAPLQKAGIVALVKNRTTDMTLVIGDGANDVSMIQMADVGVGISGQEGQQAVMASDFAMGQFRFLVPLLLVHGHWNYQQMGYMILYNFYRNAVFVLILFWYVLFTSFTLTTAITEWSSMLYSIIYTAVPTIDAIPSLVGYWAIFQVAKTASFWLCLLAIVTGAIAPRFVVKFLYQYYRPCDVQIAREFEKFGNPSASNPAQIEMDAILDLRRR
;
A
#
# COMPACT_ATOMS: atom_id res chain seq x y z
N MET A 1 -6.17 -23.58 24.38
CA MET A 1 -6.87 -24.83 23.96
C MET A 1 -6.27 -25.96 24.75
N SER A 2 -7.09 -26.80 25.35
CA SER A 2 -6.67 -27.92 26.19
C SER A 2 -7.27 -29.24 25.72
N VAL A 3 -6.56 -30.34 25.97
CA VAL A 3 -6.99 -31.72 25.71
C VAL A 3 -6.59 -32.60 26.88
N ILE A 4 -7.49 -33.46 27.33
CA ILE A 4 -7.21 -34.48 28.34
C ILE A 4 -7.08 -35.83 27.65
N LEU A 5 -5.98 -36.53 27.93
CA LEU A 5 -5.67 -37.83 27.34
C LEU A 5 -5.51 -38.88 28.44
N GLY A 6 -6.16 -40.03 28.24
CA GLY A 6 -5.87 -41.25 28.98
C GLY A 6 -4.73 -41.98 28.30
N CYS A 7 -3.59 -42.10 28.97
CA CYS A 7 -2.43 -42.81 28.46
C CYS A 7 -2.56 -44.32 28.70
N PRO A 8 -1.87 -45.18 27.90
CA PRO A 8 -1.91 -46.64 28.08
C PRO A 8 -1.39 -47.12 29.44
N ASP A 9 -0.63 -46.27 30.14
CA ASP A 9 -0.09 -46.48 31.48
C ASP A 9 -1.10 -46.21 32.62
N LYS A 10 -2.38 -45.98 32.28
CA LYS A 10 -3.47 -45.57 33.19
C LYS A 10 -3.28 -44.20 33.84
N THR A 11 -2.32 -43.40 33.37
CA THR A 11 -2.20 -42.00 33.79
C THR A 11 -3.12 -41.12 32.95
N VAL A 12 -3.60 -40.04 33.55
CA VAL A 12 -4.40 -39.03 32.84
C VAL A 12 -3.56 -37.77 32.75
N LYS A 13 -3.38 -37.25 31.53
CA LYS A 13 -2.55 -36.07 31.28
C LYS A 13 -3.35 -35.00 30.56
N VAL A 14 -3.21 -33.76 31.02
CA VAL A 14 -3.79 -32.58 30.37
C VAL A 14 -2.68 -31.89 29.59
N PHE A 15 -2.93 -31.64 28.31
CA PHE A 15 -2.08 -30.82 27.46
C PHE A 15 -2.80 -29.51 27.16
N VAL A 16 -2.10 -28.39 27.35
CA VAL A 16 -2.64 -27.05 27.10
C VAL A 16 -1.67 -26.32 26.18
N LYS A 17 -2.20 -25.80 25.07
CA LYS A 17 -1.49 -24.87 24.18
C LYS A 17 -2.13 -23.48 24.22
N GLY A 18 -1.29 -22.46 24.32
CA GLY A 18 -1.75 -21.07 24.44
C GLY A 18 -0.66 -20.04 24.12
N ALA A 19 -1.05 -18.78 24.23
CA ALA A 19 -0.12 -17.64 24.09
C ALA A 19 0.78 -17.56 25.33
N GLU A 20 1.95 -16.96 25.16
CA GLU A 20 2.97 -16.80 26.21
C GLU A 20 2.40 -16.19 27.50
N THR A 21 1.73 -15.04 27.42
CA THR A 21 1.21 -14.30 28.58
C THR A 21 0.16 -15.11 29.34
N THR A 22 -0.67 -15.85 28.61
CA THR A 22 -1.69 -16.71 29.23
C THR A 22 -1.05 -17.92 29.91
N MET A 23 -0.11 -18.58 29.24
CA MET A 23 0.51 -19.81 29.73
C MET A 23 1.42 -19.53 30.93
N PHE A 24 2.19 -18.44 30.91
CA PHE A 24 3.06 -18.06 32.04
C PHE A 24 2.29 -17.71 33.32
N SER A 25 1.01 -17.30 33.21
CA SER A 25 0.18 -16.98 34.38
C SER A 25 -0.36 -18.21 35.12
N VAL A 26 -0.42 -19.37 34.47
CA VAL A 26 -0.99 -20.62 35.01
C VAL A 26 0.06 -21.68 35.37
N ILE A 27 1.34 -21.32 35.37
CA ILE A 27 2.46 -22.23 35.71
C ILE A 27 2.50 -22.53 37.21
N ASP A 28 2.81 -23.78 37.55
CA ASP A 28 3.17 -24.14 38.92
C ASP A 28 4.58 -23.63 39.27
N LYS A 29 4.65 -22.65 40.18
CA LYS A 29 5.92 -22.06 40.65
C LYS A 29 6.71 -23.00 41.58
N ARG A 30 6.13 -24.09 42.07
CA ARG A 30 6.74 -24.99 43.09
C ARG A 30 7.41 -26.22 42.48
N LEU A 31 6.91 -26.72 41.35
CA LEU A 31 7.33 -27.98 40.73
C LEU A 31 8.45 -27.83 39.69
N ASN A 32 8.80 -26.61 39.29
CA ASN A 32 9.92 -26.37 38.38
C ASN A 32 11.25 -26.45 39.13
N LEU A 33 11.80 -27.66 39.29
CA LEU A 33 13.18 -27.88 39.74
C LEU A 33 14.21 -27.22 38.79
N ASP A 34 13.85 -26.96 37.53
CA ASP A 34 14.72 -26.35 36.52
C ASP A 34 14.30 -24.91 36.17
N ILE A 35 14.38 -24.00 37.15
CA ILE A 35 14.21 -22.54 36.94
C ILE A 35 15.09 -22.04 35.77
N ILE A 36 16.23 -22.69 35.55
CA ILE A 36 17.17 -22.39 34.47
C ILE A 36 16.57 -22.70 33.09
N GLN A 37 15.88 -23.85 32.91
CA GLN A 37 15.24 -24.21 31.64
C GLN A 37 14.05 -23.30 31.32
N LEU A 38 13.28 -22.89 32.35
CA LEU A 38 12.16 -21.98 32.16
C LEU A 38 12.64 -20.62 31.62
N ARG A 39 13.71 -20.06 32.22
CA ARG A 39 14.31 -18.80 31.76
C ARG A 39 14.95 -18.92 30.38
N ALA A 40 15.59 -20.06 30.08
CA ALA A 40 16.11 -20.31 28.74
C ALA A 40 14.99 -20.37 27.70
N THR A 41 13.87 -20.99 28.04
CA THR A 41 12.69 -21.07 27.16
C THR A 41 12.05 -19.70 26.96
N GLU A 42 11.93 -18.90 28.02
CA GLU A 42 11.44 -17.51 27.95
C GLU A 42 12.34 -16.65 27.05
N ALA A 43 13.66 -16.77 27.18
CA ALA A 43 14.61 -16.07 26.30
C ALA A 43 14.47 -16.50 24.83
N HIS A 44 14.30 -17.79 24.55
CA HIS A 44 14.05 -18.29 23.19
C HIS A 44 12.71 -17.83 22.62
N ILE A 45 11.65 -17.79 23.44
CA ILE A 45 10.34 -17.25 23.02
C ILE A 45 10.47 -15.78 22.65
N HIS A 46 11.18 -14.99 23.47
CA HIS A 46 11.45 -13.58 23.16
C HIS A 46 12.26 -13.42 21.87
N ALA A 47 13.27 -14.26 21.64
CA ALA A 47 14.04 -14.26 20.39
C ALA A 47 13.19 -14.66 19.17
N CYS A 48 12.30 -15.65 19.30
CA CYS A 48 11.38 -16.03 18.24
C CYS A 48 10.35 -14.92 17.94
N SER A 49 9.85 -14.25 18.97
CA SER A 49 8.92 -13.12 18.85
C SER A 49 9.59 -11.91 18.20
N SER A 50 10.85 -11.62 18.54
CA SER A 50 11.62 -10.57 17.89
C SER A 50 11.94 -10.87 16.43
N LEU A 51 12.01 -12.15 16.04
CA LEU A 51 12.08 -12.57 14.64
C LEU A 51 10.72 -12.48 13.92
N GLY A 52 9.60 -12.52 14.65
CA GLY A 52 8.24 -12.39 14.08
C GLY A 52 7.51 -13.71 13.90
N LEU A 53 8.05 -14.76 14.52
CA LEU A 53 7.40 -16.05 14.56
C LEU A 53 6.20 -16.00 15.51
N ARG A 54 5.10 -16.65 15.12
CA ARG A 54 3.98 -16.87 16.02
C ARG A 54 4.38 -17.92 17.05
N THR A 55 4.60 -17.48 18.28
CA THR A 55 4.98 -18.34 19.39
C THR A 55 3.76 -19.01 20.00
N LEU A 56 3.85 -20.32 20.25
CA LEU A 56 2.87 -21.09 21.00
C LEU A 56 3.59 -21.86 22.09
N VAL A 57 3.11 -21.71 23.32
CA VAL A 57 3.67 -22.41 24.48
C VAL A 57 2.79 -23.61 24.79
N VAL A 58 3.42 -24.77 25.03
CA VAL A 58 2.74 -26.01 25.39
C VAL A 58 3.11 -26.39 26.82
N GLY A 59 2.07 -26.56 27.63
CA GLY A 59 2.17 -27.05 29.00
C GLY A 59 1.46 -28.38 29.18
N MET A 60 1.90 -29.15 30.17
CA MET A 60 1.30 -30.41 30.56
C MET A 60 1.07 -30.45 32.07
N ARG A 61 0.02 -31.13 32.50
CA ARG A 61 -0.18 -31.51 33.89
C ARG A 61 -0.64 -32.96 34.00
N GLU A 62 -0.02 -33.70 34.90
CA GLU A 62 -0.49 -35.04 35.25
C GLU A 62 -1.60 -34.90 36.31
N LEU A 63 -2.70 -35.61 36.09
CA LEU A 63 -3.85 -35.63 36.99
C LEU A 63 -3.89 -36.96 37.73
N SER A 64 -4.21 -36.89 39.02
CA SER A 64 -4.61 -38.07 39.77
C SER A 64 -5.99 -38.56 39.31
N ALA A 65 -6.26 -39.86 39.46
CA ALA A 65 -7.57 -40.44 39.12
C ALA A 65 -8.72 -39.74 39.87
N THR A 66 -8.51 -39.37 41.14
CA THR A 66 -9.49 -38.67 41.97
C THR A 66 -9.77 -37.25 41.50
N GLU A 67 -8.74 -36.50 41.08
CA GLU A 67 -8.93 -35.16 40.52
C GLU A 67 -9.66 -35.21 39.17
N PHE A 68 -9.35 -36.21 38.34
CA PHE A 68 -10.03 -36.42 37.07
C PHE A 68 -11.52 -36.73 37.27
N GLU A 69 -11.86 -37.63 38.20
CA GLU A 69 -13.27 -37.94 38.51
C GLU A 69 -14.04 -36.71 39.02
N GLN A 70 -13.44 -35.94 39.93
CA GLN A 70 -14.06 -34.69 40.44
C GLN A 70 -14.27 -33.65 39.33
N TRP A 71 -13.27 -33.49 38.46
CA TRP A 71 -13.39 -32.60 37.32
C TRP A 71 -14.44 -33.09 36.32
N HIS A 72 -14.49 -34.40 36.05
CA HIS A 72 -15.44 -34.99 35.12
C HIS A 72 -16.89 -34.79 35.58
N LEU A 73 -17.18 -35.00 36.87
CA LEU A 73 -18.48 -34.70 37.45
C LEU A 73 -18.85 -33.22 37.31
N SER A 74 -17.91 -32.32 37.62
CA SER A 74 -18.11 -30.87 37.48
C SER A 74 -18.34 -30.45 36.02
N PHE A 75 -17.68 -31.14 35.08
CA PHE A 75 -17.84 -30.93 33.65
C PHE A 75 -19.20 -31.42 33.15
N GLU A 76 -19.65 -32.60 33.58
CA GLU A 76 -20.98 -33.11 33.23
C GLU A 76 -22.09 -32.17 33.75
N GLU A 77 -22.00 -31.71 34.99
CA GLU A 77 -22.92 -30.73 35.56
C GLU A 77 -22.92 -29.42 34.75
N ALA A 78 -21.74 -28.89 34.41
CA ALA A 78 -21.63 -27.69 33.60
C ALA A 78 -22.14 -27.89 32.16
N SER A 79 -22.03 -29.11 31.60
CA SER A 79 -22.46 -29.44 30.24
C SER A 79 -23.98 -29.57 30.13
N THR A 80 -24.62 -30.05 31.19
CA THR A 80 -26.08 -30.28 31.28
C THR A 80 -26.85 -29.03 31.74
N ALA A 81 -26.14 -28.00 32.22
CA ALA A 81 -26.74 -26.73 32.63
C ALA A 81 -27.46 -26.00 31.46
N LEU A 82 -28.73 -25.65 31.66
CA LEU A 82 -29.56 -24.94 30.69
C LEU A 82 -29.25 -23.43 30.60
N ILE A 83 -28.84 -22.82 31.71
CA ILE A 83 -28.59 -21.37 31.84
C ILE A 83 -27.09 -21.16 32.09
N GLY A 84 -26.47 -20.22 31.37
CA GLY A 84 -25.09 -19.82 31.66
C GLY A 84 -24.03 -20.90 31.35
N ARG A 85 -24.37 -21.93 30.59
CA ARG A 85 -23.49 -23.06 30.21
C ARG A 85 -22.09 -22.63 29.79
N ALA A 86 -21.98 -21.63 28.92
CA ALA A 86 -20.69 -21.14 28.43
C ALA A 86 -19.78 -20.55 29.53
N ALA A 87 -20.37 -19.93 30.56
CA ALA A 87 -19.61 -19.40 31.69
C ALA A 87 -19.18 -20.52 32.65
N LEU A 88 -20.06 -21.49 32.92
CA LEU A 88 -19.76 -22.64 33.76
C LEU A 88 -18.67 -23.53 33.14
N LEU A 89 -18.77 -23.85 31.85
CA LEU A 89 -17.73 -24.61 31.14
C LEU A 89 -16.39 -23.87 31.13
N ARG A 90 -16.39 -22.54 30.98
CA ARG A 90 -15.17 -21.73 31.05
C ARG A 90 -14.55 -21.77 32.46
N LYS A 91 -15.36 -21.77 33.51
CA LYS A 91 -14.90 -21.92 34.89
C LYS A 91 -14.29 -23.31 35.14
N VAL A 92 -14.95 -24.37 34.70
CA VAL A 92 -14.46 -25.76 34.81
C VAL A 92 -13.17 -25.97 34.02
N ALA A 93 -13.06 -25.39 32.83
CA ALA A 93 -11.82 -25.40 32.04
C ALA A 93 -10.70 -24.62 32.75
N GLY A 94 -10.98 -23.43 33.27
CA GLY A 94 -9.98 -22.63 34.01
C GLY A 94 -9.44 -23.35 35.25
N ASN A 95 -10.27 -24.15 35.94
CA ASN A 95 -9.81 -24.94 37.09
C ASN A 95 -8.78 -26.02 36.70
N ILE A 96 -8.97 -26.68 35.55
CA ILE A 96 -8.06 -27.76 35.11
C ILE A 96 -6.79 -27.23 34.42
N GLU A 97 -6.85 -26.04 33.85
CA GLU A 97 -5.74 -25.40 33.14
C GLU A 97 -4.72 -24.71 34.07
N ASN A 98 -4.83 -24.86 35.38
CA ASN A 98 -3.88 -24.33 36.37
C ASN A 98 -2.79 -25.33 36.76
N ASN A 99 -1.68 -24.82 37.29
CA ASN A 99 -0.52 -25.59 37.78
C ASN A 99 0.17 -26.44 36.70
N LEU A 100 0.34 -25.85 35.52
CA LEU A 100 0.96 -26.54 34.37
C LEU A 100 2.49 -26.56 34.49
N VAL A 101 3.10 -27.63 33.99
CA VAL A 101 4.55 -27.73 33.72
C VAL A 101 4.77 -27.42 32.25
N ILE A 102 5.65 -26.47 31.93
CA ILE A 102 5.95 -26.11 30.54
C ILE A 102 6.84 -27.19 29.92
N LEU A 103 6.42 -27.73 28.78
CA LEU A 103 7.21 -28.70 28.03
C LEU A 103 8.13 -28.01 27.01
N GLY A 104 7.66 -26.91 26.42
CA GLY A 104 8.41 -26.15 25.43
C GLY A 104 7.53 -25.17 24.66
N ALA A 105 8.10 -24.59 23.61
CA ALA A 105 7.43 -23.66 22.73
C ALA A 105 7.72 -23.98 21.26
N SER A 106 6.77 -23.67 20.38
CA SER A 106 6.97 -23.66 18.94
C SER A 106 6.96 -22.22 18.42
N GLY A 107 7.80 -21.95 17.43
CA GLY A 107 7.75 -20.73 16.62
C GLY A 107 7.28 -21.11 15.22
N ILE A 108 6.09 -20.64 14.84
CA ILE A 108 5.53 -20.89 13.51
C ILE A 108 5.79 -19.65 12.66
N GLU A 109 6.48 -19.83 11.55
CA GLU A 109 6.66 -18.79 10.54
C GLU A 109 5.45 -18.76 9.61
N ASP A 110 4.72 -17.65 9.60
CA ASP A 110 3.77 -17.38 8.53
C ASP A 110 4.54 -16.85 7.32
N LYS A 111 4.46 -17.57 6.21
CA LYS A 111 5.10 -17.13 4.96
C LYS A 111 4.42 -15.87 4.47
N LEU A 112 5.09 -14.75 4.65
CA LEU A 112 4.66 -13.44 4.15
C LEU A 112 4.97 -13.31 2.66
N GLN A 113 4.21 -12.47 1.98
CA GLN A 113 4.53 -12.08 0.60
C GLN A 113 5.78 -11.19 0.59
N LEU A 114 6.55 -11.21 -0.51
CA LEU A 114 7.71 -10.34 -0.70
C LEU A 114 7.35 -8.86 -0.50
N GLY A 115 8.19 -8.13 0.22
CA GLY A 115 8.00 -6.70 0.57
C GLY A 115 7.27 -6.45 1.89
N VAL A 116 6.45 -7.39 2.37
CA VAL A 116 5.80 -7.28 3.70
C VAL A 116 6.84 -7.33 4.85
N PRO A 117 7.90 -8.17 4.80
CA PRO A 117 8.93 -8.18 5.83
C PRO A 117 9.64 -6.83 5.99
N GLU A 118 9.90 -6.11 4.89
CA GLU A 118 10.57 -4.80 4.91
C GLU A 118 9.74 -3.73 5.65
N ALA A 119 8.41 -3.76 5.45
CA ALA A 119 7.49 -2.87 6.16
C ALA A 119 7.42 -3.19 7.67
N ILE A 120 7.44 -4.48 8.03
CA ILE A 120 7.48 -4.92 9.43
C ILE A 120 8.83 -4.56 10.08
N ASP A 121 9.92 -4.68 9.34
CA ASP A 121 11.24 -4.33 9.83
C ASP A 121 11.39 -2.82 10.05
N SER A 122 10.78 -2.01 9.18
CA SER A 122 10.64 -0.56 9.37
C SER A 122 9.86 -0.22 10.65
N LEU A 123 8.78 -0.97 10.94
CA LEU A 123 8.02 -0.84 12.20
C LEU A 123 8.84 -1.22 13.44
N ARG A 124 9.70 -2.24 13.34
CA ARG A 124 10.57 -2.68 14.44
C ARG A 124 11.73 -1.73 14.69
N THR A 125 12.28 -1.17 13.61
CA THR A 125 13.41 -0.24 13.65
C THR A 125 12.96 1.16 14.10
N ALA A 126 11.65 1.45 14.05
CA ALA A 126 11.09 2.68 14.58
C ALA A 126 11.39 2.82 16.09
N GLY A 127 12.11 3.88 16.44
CA GLY A 127 12.58 4.12 17.81
C GLY A 127 11.47 4.43 18.81
N VAL A 128 10.27 4.83 18.35
CA VAL A 128 9.11 5.11 19.21
C VAL A 128 7.85 4.50 18.63
N GLN A 129 7.18 3.65 19.41
CA GLN A 129 5.89 3.04 19.05
C GLN A 129 4.79 3.62 19.95
N ILE A 130 3.83 4.30 19.33
CA ILE A 130 2.63 4.84 19.98
C ILE A 130 1.50 3.84 19.79
N ILE A 131 0.98 3.28 20.88
CA ILE A 131 -0.12 2.30 20.84
C ILE A 131 -1.38 2.92 21.44
N ILE A 132 -2.45 3.01 20.65
CA ILE A 132 -3.77 3.48 21.08
C ILE A 132 -4.69 2.27 21.20
N ASN A 133 -4.90 1.83 22.43
CA ASN A 133 -5.88 0.83 22.81
C ASN A 133 -6.73 1.37 23.96
N SER A 134 -7.94 1.80 23.65
CA SER A 134 -8.88 2.38 24.61
C SER A 134 -10.27 1.78 24.43
N SER A 135 -10.86 1.42 25.57
CA SER A 135 -12.21 0.85 25.68
C SER A 135 -13.30 1.91 25.90
N SER A 136 -12.93 3.19 26.03
CA SER A 136 -13.86 4.30 26.22
C SER A 136 -13.45 5.53 25.41
N LYS A 137 -14.45 6.34 25.03
CA LYS A 137 -14.26 7.58 24.24
C LYS A 137 -13.32 8.56 24.93
N ASP A 138 -13.47 8.77 26.24
CA ASP A 138 -12.64 9.71 27.00
C ASP A 138 -11.18 9.24 27.14
N SER A 139 -10.96 7.94 27.36
CA SER A 139 -9.61 7.36 27.39
C SER A 139 -8.94 7.49 26.04
N CYS A 140 -9.68 7.23 24.95
CA CYS A 140 -9.19 7.34 23.59
C CYS A 140 -8.76 8.77 23.27
N ARG A 141 -9.59 9.78 23.62
CA ARG A 141 -9.26 11.19 23.42
C ARG A 141 -7.97 11.59 24.13
N ARG A 142 -7.80 11.22 25.41
CA ARG A 142 -6.59 11.53 26.18
C ARG A 142 -5.36 10.87 25.57
N SER A 143 -5.46 9.58 25.23
CA SER A 143 -4.37 8.84 24.60
C SER A 143 -3.95 9.47 23.26
N LEU A 144 -4.90 9.98 22.48
CA LEU A 144 -4.62 10.68 21.23
C LEU A 144 -3.95 12.04 21.44
N GLU A 145 -4.41 12.81 22.42
CA GLU A 145 -3.81 14.10 22.80
C GLU A 145 -2.37 13.94 23.32
N ASP A 146 -2.14 12.95 24.19
CA ASP A 146 -0.82 12.61 24.71
C ASP A 146 0.11 12.13 23.59
N ALA A 147 -0.39 11.29 22.69
CA ALA A 147 0.35 10.82 21.52
C ALA A 147 0.77 11.96 20.59
N ALA A 148 -0.15 12.91 20.30
CA ALA A 148 0.15 14.07 19.47
C ALA A 148 1.20 14.98 20.12
N LEU A 149 1.18 15.13 21.44
CA LEU A 149 2.20 15.87 22.17
C LEU A 149 3.56 15.17 22.15
N MET A 150 3.60 13.85 22.32
CA MET A 150 4.83 13.06 22.22
C MET A 150 5.46 13.13 20.83
N SER A 151 4.64 12.96 19.78
CA SER A 151 5.10 13.07 18.38
C SER A 151 5.71 14.45 18.10
N ARG A 152 5.02 15.53 18.46
CA ARG A 152 5.53 16.91 18.29
C ARG A 152 6.84 17.17 19.05
N LYS A 153 6.96 16.64 20.28
CA LYS A 153 8.18 16.79 21.10
C LYS A 153 9.38 16.05 20.49
N LEU A 154 9.16 14.88 19.90
CA LEU A 154 10.23 14.11 19.24
C LEU A 154 10.72 14.77 17.95
N VAL A 155 9.81 15.44 17.23
CA VAL A 155 10.14 16.24 16.04
C VAL A 155 10.96 17.48 16.42
N THR A 156 10.63 18.20 17.49
CA THR A 156 11.38 19.39 17.91
C THR A 156 12.75 19.06 18.51
N VAL A 157 12.88 17.99 19.28
CA VAL A 157 14.19 17.54 19.81
C VAL A 157 15.16 17.15 18.68
N SER A 158 14.65 16.69 17.54
CA SER A 158 15.46 16.38 16.36
C SER A 158 15.92 17.65 15.60
N ALA A 159 15.27 18.80 15.81
CA ALA A 159 15.62 20.06 15.15
C ALA A 159 16.70 20.85 15.90
N ASP A 160 16.74 20.78 17.24
CA ASP A 160 17.67 21.57 18.07
C ASP A 160 19.11 21.02 18.07
N THR A 161 19.34 19.79 17.61
CA THR A 161 20.68 19.17 17.52
C THR A 161 21.44 19.45 16.21
N HIS A 162 20.87 20.21 15.27
CA HIS A 162 21.51 20.54 13.99
C HIS A 162 22.29 21.88 14.01
N THR A 163 23.23 22.03 14.94
CA THR A 163 24.26 23.09 14.89
C THR A 163 25.69 22.56 15.05
N ASP A 164 26.01 21.40 14.47
CA ASP A 164 27.39 21.11 14.08
C ASP A 164 27.44 20.19 12.85
N GLY A 165 28.28 20.57 11.89
CA GLY A 165 28.32 19.99 10.56
C GLY A 165 28.99 18.62 10.48
N GLY A 166 28.53 17.80 9.53
CA GLY A 166 29.28 16.65 9.03
C GLY A 166 28.55 15.31 9.01
N ASN A 167 27.76 15.10 7.96
CA ASN A 167 27.56 13.81 7.28
C ASN A 167 27.10 12.58 8.12
N SER A 168 25.79 12.45 8.35
CA SER A 168 25.11 11.14 8.47
C SER A 168 23.61 11.31 8.20
N GLY A 169 23.10 10.63 7.18
CA GLY A 169 21.70 10.71 6.76
C GLY A 169 20.70 10.13 7.78
N HIS A 170 19.48 10.68 7.75
CA HIS A 170 18.24 10.08 8.25
C HIS A 170 18.24 9.57 9.70
N GLY A 171 18.78 10.34 10.64
CA GLY A 171 18.71 10.06 12.09
C GLY A 171 17.46 10.61 12.80
N GLY A 172 16.35 10.86 12.08
CA GLY A 172 15.10 11.26 12.72
C GLY A 172 14.51 10.07 13.48
N THR A 173 14.10 10.27 14.74
CA THR A 173 13.45 9.19 15.51
C THR A 173 12.13 8.85 14.83
N GLN A 174 12.08 7.71 14.13
CA GLN A 174 10.88 7.28 13.44
C GLN A 174 9.80 6.88 14.45
N VAL A 175 8.63 7.48 14.31
CA VAL A 175 7.45 7.20 15.15
C VAL A 175 6.52 6.25 14.38
N ALA A 176 6.11 5.17 15.02
CA ALA A 176 5.09 4.26 14.52
C ALA A 176 3.81 4.38 15.34
N LEU A 177 2.65 4.39 14.69
CA LEU A 177 1.33 4.50 15.31
C LEU A 177 0.56 3.19 15.15
N ILE A 178 0.11 2.59 16.25
CA ILE A 178 -0.69 1.37 16.28
C ILE A 178 -2.05 1.68 16.90
N ILE A 179 -3.14 1.42 16.17
CA ILE A 179 -4.50 1.75 16.61
C ILE A 179 -5.37 0.49 16.57
N ASP A 180 -6.11 0.23 17.65
CA ASP A 180 -7.10 -0.86 17.66
C ASP A 180 -8.44 -0.44 17.03
N GLY A 181 -9.11 -1.40 16.39
CA GLY A 181 -10.39 -1.19 15.71
C GLY A 181 -11.50 -0.69 16.64
N THR A 182 -11.47 -1.07 17.94
CA THR A 182 -12.45 -0.57 18.92
C THR A 182 -12.27 0.93 19.20
N SER A 183 -11.02 1.39 19.30
CA SER A 183 -10.69 2.80 19.47
C SER A 183 -11.02 3.60 18.21
N LEU A 184 -10.80 3.01 17.04
CA LEU A 184 -11.09 3.64 15.75
C LEU A 184 -12.59 3.96 15.55
N VAL A 185 -13.51 3.15 16.11
CA VAL A 185 -14.95 3.48 16.11
C VAL A 185 -15.20 4.87 16.70
N TYR A 186 -14.63 5.13 17.88
CA TYR A 186 -14.84 6.39 18.57
C TYR A 186 -14.17 7.57 17.89
N ILE A 187 -13.03 7.33 17.24
CA ILE A 187 -12.28 8.40 16.55
C ILE A 187 -13.01 8.84 15.29
N LEU A 188 -13.47 7.89 14.46
CA LEU A 188 -14.17 8.19 13.20
C LEU A 188 -15.58 8.77 13.41
N ASP A 189 -16.23 8.50 14.54
CA ASP A 189 -17.58 9.02 14.84
C ASP A 189 -17.54 10.40 15.56
N SER A 190 -16.38 11.05 15.66
CA SER A 190 -16.22 12.28 16.44
C SER A 190 -15.28 13.31 15.80
N GLU A 191 -15.23 14.50 16.39
CA GLU A 191 -14.29 15.58 16.00
C GLU A 191 -12.80 15.21 16.21
N LEU A 192 -12.50 14.00 16.68
CA LEU A 192 -11.12 13.52 16.89
C LEU A 192 -10.43 13.07 15.61
N GLU A 193 -11.17 12.96 14.52
CA GLU A 193 -10.65 12.63 13.20
C GLU A 193 -9.49 13.53 12.74
N GLU A 194 -9.58 14.83 13.01
CA GLU A 194 -8.54 15.80 12.62
C GLU A 194 -7.24 15.56 13.38
N LYS A 195 -7.34 15.34 14.70
CA LYS A 195 -6.18 15.02 15.55
C LYS A 195 -5.52 13.71 15.14
N LEU A 196 -6.32 12.71 14.76
CA LEU A 196 -5.79 11.46 14.25
C LEU A 196 -5.02 11.67 12.94
N PHE A 197 -5.56 12.48 12.03
CA PHE A 197 -4.89 12.78 10.77
C PHE A 197 -3.57 13.54 10.98
N GLU A 198 -3.53 14.53 11.87
CA GLU A 198 -2.30 15.26 12.23
C GLU A 198 -1.25 14.31 12.84
N LEU A 199 -1.67 13.44 13.77
CA LEU A 199 -0.77 12.45 14.37
C LEU A 199 -0.24 11.46 13.33
N ALA A 200 -1.12 10.91 12.50
CA ALA A 200 -0.77 9.94 11.45
C ALA A 200 0.21 10.54 10.43
N SER A 201 0.04 11.81 10.05
CA SER A 201 0.91 12.51 9.11
C SER A 201 2.34 12.69 9.62
N ASN A 202 2.52 12.72 10.94
CA ASN A 202 3.83 12.82 11.59
C ASN A 202 4.47 11.46 11.89
N CYS A 203 3.76 10.36 11.63
CA CYS A 203 4.27 9.01 11.86
C CYS A 203 4.88 8.43 10.58
N ALA A 204 5.98 7.71 10.71
CA ALA A 204 6.61 7.01 9.59
C ALA A 204 5.79 5.78 9.16
N VAL A 205 5.15 5.10 10.13
CA VAL A 205 4.28 3.96 9.85
C VAL A 205 3.01 4.02 10.70
N VAL A 206 1.86 3.68 10.11
CA VAL A 206 0.57 3.58 10.79
C VAL A 206 0.00 2.17 10.58
N LEU A 207 -0.31 1.48 11.68
CA LEU A 207 -0.88 0.15 11.70
C LEU A 207 -2.24 0.18 12.40
N CYS A 208 -3.28 -0.29 11.70
CA CYS A 208 -4.61 -0.44 12.30
C CYS A 208 -4.94 -1.93 12.48
N CYS A 209 -5.21 -2.33 13.72
CA CYS A 209 -5.43 -3.71 14.11
C CYS A 209 -6.93 -4.02 14.26
N ARG A 210 -7.35 -5.23 13.85
CA ARG A 210 -8.74 -5.75 14.04
C ARG A 210 -9.83 -4.79 13.53
N VAL A 211 -9.59 -4.21 12.37
CA VAL A 211 -10.46 -3.19 11.77
C VAL A 211 -11.57 -3.85 10.96
N ALA A 212 -12.82 -3.40 11.16
CA ALA A 212 -13.96 -3.84 10.39
C ALA A 212 -13.95 -3.26 8.95
N PRO A 213 -14.59 -3.90 7.95
CA PRO A 213 -14.59 -3.45 6.55
C PRO A 213 -15.00 -1.99 6.35
N LEU A 214 -16.04 -1.53 7.05
CA LEU A 214 -16.52 -0.15 6.97
C LEU A 214 -15.52 0.85 7.55
N GLN A 215 -14.80 0.46 8.61
CA GLN A 215 -13.79 1.31 9.23
C GLN A 215 -12.56 1.46 8.33
N LYS A 216 -12.17 0.40 7.60
CA LYS A 216 -11.10 0.47 6.60
C LYS A 216 -11.40 1.53 5.54
N ALA A 217 -12.64 1.52 5.02
CA ALA A 217 -13.10 2.55 4.09
C ALA A 217 -13.12 3.95 4.72
N GLY A 218 -13.51 4.05 6.00
CA GLY A 218 -13.46 5.30 6.77
C GLY A 218 -12.06 5.90 6.84
N ILE A 219 -11.03 5.09 7.08
CA ILE A 219 -9.63 5.56 7.07
C ILE A 219 -9.23 6.11 5.69
N VAL A 220 -9.59 5.42 4.61
CA VAL A 220 -9.26 5.88 3.25
C VAL A 220 -9.98 7.19 2.94
N ALA A 221 -11.25 7.31 3.30
CA ALA A 221 -12.03 8.54 3.15
C ALA A 221 -11.43 9.70 3.95
N LEU A 222 -10.94 9.43 5.17
CA LEU A 222 -10.29 10.39 6.05
C LEU A 222 -9.08 11.04 5.37
N VAL A 223 -8.21 10.22 4.77
CA VAL A 223 -7.00 10.67 4.10
C VAL A 223 -7.39 11.39 2.81
N LYS A 224 -8.18 10.75 1.94
CA LYS A 224 -8.60 11.29 0.64
C LYS A 224 -9.29 12.65 0.72
N ASN A 225 -10.14 12.87 1.72
CA ASN A 225 -10.86 14.14 1.86
C ASN A 225 -9.98 15.29 2.40
N ARG A 226 -8.81 14.96 2.99
CA ARG A 226 -7.93 15.94 3.65
C ARG A 226 -6.61 16.16 2.93
N THR A 227 -6.15 15.20 2.13
CA THR A 227 -4.98 15.32 1.26
C THR A 227 -5.38 15.56 -0.17
N THR A 228 -4.58 16.34 -0.90
CA THR A 228 -4.67 16.44 -2.37
C THR A 228 -4.01 15.27 -3.09
N ASP A 229 -3.33 14.41 -2.34
CA ASP A 229 -2.60 13.27 -2.87
C ASP A 229 -3.54 12.14 -3.31
N MET A 230 -3.10 11.38 -4.31
CA MET A 230 -3.84 10.24 -4.83
C MET A 230 -3.71 9.04 -3.89
N THR A 231 -4.85 8.44 -3.54
CA THR A 231 -4.90 7.27 -2.67
C THR A 231 -4.91 5.97 -3.48
N LEU A 232 -4.03 5.03 -3.11
CA LEU A 232 -4.00 3.68 -3.66
C LEU A 232 -4.29 2.66 -2.56
N VAL A 233 -5.21 1.74 -2.84
CA VAL A 233 -5.59 0.68 -1.91
C VAL A 233 -5.44 -0.68 -2.56
N ILE A 234 -4.99 -1.65 -1.77
CA ILE A 234 -4.82 -3.04 -2.18
C ILE A 234 -5.60 -3.93 -1.22
N GLY A 235 -6.30 -4.92 -1.75
CA GLY A 235 -6.99 -5.93 -0.96
C GLY A 235 -7.13 -7.26 -1.70
N ASP A 236 -7.28 -8.36 -0.96
CA ASP A 236 -7.46 -9.70 -1.52
C ASP A 236 -8.87 -10.26 -1.25
N GLY A 237 -9.52 -9.81 -0.19
CA GLY A 237 -10.74 -10.40 0.34
C GLY A 237 -11.99 -9.52 0.27
N ALA A 238 -13.13 -10.14 0.59
CA ALA A 238 -14.42 -9.48 0.70
C ALA A 238 -14.43 -8.29 1.67
N ASN A 239 -13.60 -8.37 2.72
CA ASN A 239 -13.48 -7.35 3.76
C ASN A 239 -12.83 -6.05 3.27
N ASP A 240 -12.16 -6.09 2.12
CA ASP A 240 -11.44 -4.95 1.57
C ASP A 240 -12.21 -4.28 0.43
N VAL A 241 -13.33 -4.84 -0.01
CA VAL A 241 -14.14 -4.31 -1.12
C VAL A 241 -14.56 -2.86 -0.86
N SER A 242 -15.05 -2.54 0.34
CA SER A 242 -15.43 -1.18 0.72
C SER A 242 -14.23 -0.23 0.76
N MET A 243 -13.06 -0.73 1.13
CA MET A 243 -11.82 0.05 1.19
C MET A 243 -11.31 0.36 -0.23
N ILE A 244 -11.34 -0.64 -1.12
CA ILE A 244 -10.93 -0.54 -2.53
C ILE A 244 -11.81 0.48 -3.26
N GLN A 245 -13.13 0.43 -3.06
CA GLN A 245 -14.08 1.33 -3.73
C GLN A 245 -14.01 2.79 -3.24
N MET A 246 -13.46 3.04 -2.05
CA MET A 246 -13.32 4.39 -1.51
C MET A 246 -12.09 5.12 -2.08
N ALA A 247 -11.05 4.37 -2.44
CA ALA A 247 -9.78 4.89 -2.95
C ALA A 247 -9.92 5.53 -4.34
N ASP A 248 -8.90 6.25 -4.77
CA ASP A 248 -8.82 6.75 -6.15
C ASP A 248 -8.38 5.67 -7.13
N VAL A 249 -7.51 4.77 -6.67
CA VAL A 249 -7.09 3.58 -7.41
C VAL A 249 -7.21 2.35 -6.51
N GLY A 250 -8.09 1.43 -6.92
CA GLY A 250 -8.32 0.16 -6.25
C GLY A 250 -7.61 -0.99 -6.94
N VAL A 251 -6.84 -1.77 -6.19
CA VAL A 251 -6.12 -2.95 -6.69
C VAL A 251 -6.58 -4.21 -5.96
N GLY A 252 -7.07 -5.19 -6.71
CA GLY A 252 -7.50 -6.49 -6.21
C GLY A 252 -6.43 -7.55 -6.43
N ILE A 253 -6.06 -8.27 -5.38
CA ILE A 253 -5.21 -9.45 -5.47
C ILE A 253 -6.10 -10.70 -5.59
N SER A 254 -5.83 -11.53 -6.61
CA SER A 254 -6.55 -12.78 -6.81
C SER A 254 -6.07 -13.84 -5.81
N GLY A 255 -6.86 -14.05 -4.76
CA GLY A 255 -6.67 -15.13 -3.78
C GLY A 255 -7.40 -16.42 -4.16
N GLN A 256 -7.02 -17.54 -3.51
CA GLN A 256 -7.74 -18.81 -3.64
C GLN A 256 -9.10 -18.81 -2.92
N GLU A 257 -9.27 -17.95 -1.92
CA GLU A 257 -10.44 -17.93 -1.04
C GLU A 257 -11.63 -17.15 -1.63
N GLY A 258 -11.41 -16.31 -2.65
CA GLY A 258 -12.47 -15.58 -3.34
C GLY A 258 -11.95 -14.51 -4.30
N GLN A 259 -12.79 -14.12 -5.28
CA GLN A 259 -12.47 -13.10 -6.29
C GLN A 259 -13.24 -11.78 -6.10
N GLN A 260 -13.86 -11.58 -4.92
CA GLN A 260 -14.72 -10.41 -4.70
C GLN A 260 -13.94 -9.09 -4.73
N ALA A 261 -12.74 -9.04 -4.15
CA ALA A 261 -11.87 -7.86 -4.22
C ALA A 261 -11.47 -7.54 -5.67
N VAL A 262 -11.14 -8.57 -6.46
CA VAL A 262 -10.78 -8.46 -7.87
C VAL A 262 -11.92 -7.91 -8.72
N MET A 263 -13.15 -8.38 -8.49
CA MET A 263 -14.33 -7.90 -9.22
C MET A 263 -14.68 -6.45 -8.89
N ALA A 264 -14.32 -5.96 -7.71
CA ALA A 264 -14.60 -4.61 -7.25
C ALA A 264 -13.43 -3.62 -7.47
N SER A 265 -12.28 -4.10 -7.94
CA SER A 265 -11.07 -3.29 -8.14
C SER A 265 -10.92 -2.78 -9.58
N ASP A 266 -10.20 -1.66 -9.74
CA ASP A 266 -9.84 -1.12 -11.06
C ASP A 266 -8.78 -1.99 -11.75
N PHE A 267 -7.82 -2.49 -10.98
CA PHE A 267 -6.76 -3.37 -11.46
C PHE A 267 -6.76 -4.70 -10.70
N ALA A 268 -6.74 -5.79 -11.46
CA ALA A 268 -6.63 -7.14 -10.93
C ALA A 268 -5.21 -7.69 -11.13
N MET A 269 -4.60 -8.24 -10.08
CA MET A 269 -3.29 -8.88 -10.16
C MET A 269 -3.24 -10.21 -9.40
N GLY A 270 -2.38 -11.13 -9.84
CA GLY A 270 -2.24 -12.44 -9.18
C GLY A 270 -1.41 -12.41 -7.89
N GLN A 271 -0.42 -11.50 -7.79
CA GLN A 271 0.52 -11.44 -6.66
C GLN A 271 0.95 -9.98 -6.43
N PHE A 272 1.24 -9.62 -5.18
CA PHE A 272 1.68 -8.27 -4.81
C PHE A 272 2.94 -7.80 -5.56
N ARG A 273 3.85 -8.72 -5.96
CA ARG A 273 5.08 -8.37 -6.69
C ARG A 273 4.85 -7.56 -7.97
N PHE A 274 3.68 -7.72 -8.60
CA PHE A 274 3.36 -7.04 -9.86
C PHE A 274 2.94 -5.58 -9.66
N LEU A 275 2.66 -5.17 -8.43
CA LEU A 275 2.34 -3.78 -8.09
C LEU A 275 3.51 -2.84 -8.42
N VAL A 276 4.73 -3.23 -8.08
CA VAL A 276 5.91 -2.38 -8.27
C VAL A 276 6.12 -2.04 -9.76
N PRO A 277 6.15 -3.01 -10.70
CA PRO A 277 6.16 -2.72 -12.13
C PRO A 277 4.91 -1.98 -12.65
N LEU A 278 3.74 -2.25 -12.07
CA LEU A 278 2.51 -1.56 -12.47
C LEU A 278 2.60 -0.07 -12.17
N LEU A 279 3.06 0.33 -10.98
CA LEU A 279 3.15 1.74 -10.60
C LEU A 279 4.36 2.44 -11.23
N LEU A 280 5.55 1.85 -11.10
CA LEU A 280 6.79 2.52 -11.51
C LEU A 280 6.98 2.54 -13.02
N VAL A 281 6.58 1.49 -13.75
CA VAL A 281 6.73 1.44 -15.21
C VAL A 281 5.47 1.92 -15.90
N HIS A 282 4.34 1.23 -15.69
CA HIS A 282 3.13 1.52 -16.44
C HIS A 282 2.45 2.81 -15.98
N GLY A 283 2.41 3.06 -14.67
CA GLY A 283 1.84 4.27 -14.08
C GLY A 283 2.59 5.52 -14.54
N HIS A 284 3.92 5.55 -14.37
CA HIS A 284 4.74 6.67 -14.83
C HIS A 284 4.63 6.90 -16.34
N TRP A 285 4.72 5.83 -17.14
CA TRP A 285 4.61 5.93 -18.60
C TRP A 285 3.24 6.47 -19.02
N ASN A 286 2.15 5.94 -18.47
CA ASN A 286 0.80 6.40 -18.80
C ASN A 286 0.58 7.86 -18.39
N TYR A 287 1.02 8.25 -17.18
CA TYR A 287 0.93 9.63 -16.71
C TYR A 287 1.63 10.59 -17.68
N GLN A 288 2.85 10.26 -18.09
CA GLN A 288 3.62 11.08 -19.04
C GLN A 288 2.93 11.15 -20.42
N GLN A 289 2.49 10.01 -20.97
CA GLN A 289 1.84 9.96 -22.29
C GLN A 289 0.52 10.74 -22.30
N MET A 290 -0.31 10.55 -21.28
CA MET A 290 -1.60 11.24 -21.15
C MET A 290 -1.39 12.75 -21.06
N GLY A 291 -0.44 13.21 -20.24
CA GLY A 291 -0.09 14.63 -20.14
C GLY A 291 0.30 15.23 -21.49
N TYR A 292 1.21 14.57 -22.23
CA TYR A 292 1.61 15.03 -23.57
C TYR A 292 0.45 15.03 -24.56
N MET A 293 -0.40 14.00 -24.54
CA MET A 293 -1.55 13.90 -25.44
C MET A 293 -2.54 15.04 -25.22
N ILE A 294 -2.87 15.36 -23.96
CA ILE A 294 -3.79 16.46 -23.61
C ILE A 294 -3.22 17.80 -24.07
N LEU A 295 -1.98 18.11 -23.70
CA LEU A 295 -1.30 19.35 -24.11
C LEU A 295 -1.21 19.48 -25.63
N TYR A 296 -0.91 18.38 -26.33
CA TYR A 296 -0.87 18.33 -27.78
C TYR A 296 -2.24 18.58 -28.41
N ASN A 297 -3.31 17.99 -27.85
CA ASN A 297 -4.67 18.20 -28.33
C ASN A 297 -5.08 19.68 -28.24
N PHE A 298 -4.81 20.34 -27.11
CA PHE A 298 -5.04 21.78 -26.94
C PHE A 298 -4.23 22.61 -27.94
N TYR A 299 -2.92 22.34 -28.07
CA TYR A 299 -2.06 23.05 -29.02
C TYR A 299 -2.59 22.93 -30.45
N ARG A 300 -2.93 21.71 -30.87
CA ARG A 300 -3.43 21.38 -32.21
C ARG A 300 -4.72 22.13 -32.53
N ASN A 301 -5.68 22.13 -31.61
CA ASN A 301 -6.96 22.82 -31.79
C ASN A 301 -6.79 24.34 -31.77
N ALA A 302 -5.91 24.88 -30.89
CA ALA A 302 -5.61 26.30 -30.84
C ALA A 302 -5.01 26.81 -32.15
N VAL A 303 -4.06 26.08 -32.76
CA VAL A 303 -3.47 26.43 -34.06
C VAL A 303 -4.55 26.54 -35.14
N PHE A 304 -5.50 25.60 -35.19
CA PHE A 304 -6.58 25.63 -36.16
C PHE A 304 -7.51 26.84 -35.99
N VAL A 305 -7.92 27.13 -34.76
CA VAL A 305 -8.76 28.30 -34.44
C VAL A 305 -8.02 29.60 -34.76
N LEU A 306 -6.72 29.68 -34.44
CA LEU A 306 -5.91 30.86 -34.73
C LEU A 306 -5.78 31.12 -36.24
N ILE A 307 -5.69 30.08 -37.08
CA ILE A 307 -5.68 30.25 -38.55
C ILE A 307 -6.96 30.96 -39.02
N LEU A 308 -8.12 30.51 -38.56
CA LEU A 308 -9.41 31.13 -38.90
C LEU A 308 -9.49 32.57 -38.37
N PHE A 309 -9.01 32.80 -37.16
CA PHE A 309 -8.95 34.13 -36.55
C PHE A 309 -8.10 35.12 -37.37
N TRP A 310 -6.89 34.73 -37.76
CA TRP A 310 -6.02 35.58 -38.59
C TRP A 310 -6.62 35.86 -39.98
N TYR A 311 -7.33 34.89 -40.55
CA TYR A 311 -8.03 35.09 -41.82
C TYR A 311 -9.17 36.11 -41.71
N VAL A 312 -9.99 36.03 -40.65
CA VAL A 312 -11.08 36.98 -40.39
C VAL A 312 -10.55 38.40 -40.23
N LEU A 313 -9.37 38.58 -39.62
CA LEU A 313 -8.70 39.88 -39.55
C LEU A 313 -8.30 40.41 -40.94
N PHE A 314 -7.81 39.55 -41.82
CA PHE A 314 -7.47 39.93 -43.19
C PHE A 314 -8.69 40.33 -44.03
N THR A 315 -9.86 39.73 -43.77
CA THR A 315 -11.12 40.03 -44.48
C THR A 315 -11.95 41.13 -43.79
N SER A 316 -11.35 41.94 -42.92
CA SER A 316 -12.03 43.03 -42.19
C SER A 316 -13.27 42.56 -41.41
N PHE A 317 -13.15 41.43 -40.70
CA PHE A 317 -14.22 40.81 -39.91
C PHE A 317 -15.42 40.31 -40.72
N THR A 318 -15.24 40.07 -42.03
CA THR A 318 -16.26 39.44 -42.85
C THR A 318 -16.33 37.94 -42.52
N LEU A 319 -17.54 37.40 -42.34
CA LEU A 319 -17.81 35.99 -42.00
C LEU A 319 -17.59 35.02 -43.19
N THR A 320 -16.59 35.26 -44.01
CA THR A 320 -16.16 34.31 -45.05
C THR A 320 -15.20 33.30 -44.45
N THR A 321 -15.41 32.01 -44.72
CA THR A 321 -14.54 30.95 -44.23
C THR A 321 -13.39 30.70 -45.21
N ALA A 322 -12.15 30.62 -44.72
CA ALA A 322 -10.98 30.26 -45.54
C ALA A 322 -11.00 28.78 -45.98
N ILE A 323 -11.69 27.95 -45.20
CA ILE A 323 -11.70 26.49 -45.28
C ILE A 323 -13.16 26.07 -45.52
N THR A 324 -13.37 25.09 -46.40
CA THR A 324 -14.72 24.58 -46.69
C THR A 324 -15.33 23.92 -45.45
N GLU A 325 -16.65 24.01 -45.28
CA GLU A 325 -17.35 23.46 -44.10
C GLU A 325 -17.09 21.96 -43.89
N TRP A 326 -16.96 21.21 -44.98
CA TRP A 326 -16.62 19.79 -44.95
C TRP A 326 -15.18 19.53 -44.50
N SER A 327 -14.22 20.37 -44.92
CA SER A 327 -12.82 20.20 -44.50
C SER A 327 -12.58 20.69 -43.07
N SER A 328 -13.35 21.66 -42.57
CA SER A 328 -13.31 22.06 -41.16
C SER A 328 -13.91 21.00 -40.23
N MET A 329 -15.03 20.37 -40.62
CA MET A 329 -15.64 19.27 -39.87
C MET A 329 -14.74 18.02 -39.82
N LEU A 330 -14.05 17.72 -40.92
CA LEU A 330 -13.21 16.53 -41.04
C LEU A 330 -11.78 16.73 -40.51
N TYR A 331 -11.34 17.98 -40.30
CA TYR A 331 -10.06 18.28 -39.66
C TYR A 331 -9.93 17.53 -38.34
N SER A 332 -10.95 17.56 -37.48
CA SER A 332 -10.92 16.91 -36.16
C SER A 332 -10.88 15.38 -36.21
N ILE A 333 -11.48 14.76 -37.24
CA ILE A 333 -11.72 13.31 -37.31
C ILE A 333 -10.61 12.58 -38.08
N ILE A 334 -10.15 13.15 -39.22
CA ILE A 334 -9.26 12.44 -40.13
C ILE A 334 -8.25 13.43 -40.73
N TYR A 335 -7.06 13.51 -40.14
CA TYR A 335 -5.93 14.26 -40.70
C TYR A 335 -5.46 13.78 -42.08
N THR A 336 -5.94 12.62 -42.53
CA THR A 336 -5.64 12.03 -43.84
C THR A 336 -6.75 12.22 -44.89
N ALA A 337 -7.84 12.92 -44.59
CA ALA A 337 -8.98 13.00 -45.51
C ALA A 337 -8.94 14.17 -46.50
N VAL A 338 -8.11 15.20 -46.28
CA VAL A 338 -8.03 16.36 -47.18
C VAL A 338 -7.73 15.95 -48.63
N PRO A 339 -6.76 15.05 -48.92
CA PRO A 339 -6.53 14.58 -50.28
C PRO A 339 -7.65 13.68 -50.83
N THR A 340 -8.36 12.97 -49.97
CA THR A 340 -9.44 12.05 -50.38
C THR A 340 -10.75 12.79 -50.72
N ILE A 341 -10.98 13.97 -50.13
CA ILE A 341 -12.18 14.80 -50.34
C ILE A 341 -12.07 15.58 -51.65
N ASP A 342 -10.90 16.16 -51.92
CA ASP A 342 -10.64 16.92 -53.17
C ASP A 342 -10.62 16.01 -54.41
N ALA A 343 -10.61 14.70 -54.22
CA ALA A 343 -10.77 13.68 -55.26
C ALA A 343 -12.25 13.33 -55.54
N ILE A 344 -13.20 13.80 -54.73
CA ILE A 344 -14.64 13.53 -54.91
C ILE A 344 -15.27 14.61 -55.81
N PRO A 345 -15.78 14.26 -57.00
CA PRO A 345 -16.31 15.25 -57.97
C PRO A 345 -17.53 16.05 -57.50
N SER A 346 -18.25 15.58 -56.47
CA SER A 346 -19.47 16.23 -55.96
C SER A 346 -19.22 17.31 -54.92
N LEU A 347 -17.98 17.55 -54.50
CA LEU A 347 -17.64 18.50 -53.43
C LEU A 347 -16.98 19.79 -53.95
N VAL A 348 -17.27 20.89 -53.26
CA VAL A 348 -16.69 22.22 -53.55
C VAL A 348 -15.18 22.17 -53.26
N GLY A 349 -14.34 22.32 -54.30
CA GLY A 349 -12.88 22.19 -54.20
C GLY A 349 -12.27 21.02 -55.00
N TYR A 350 -13.09 20.29 -55.79
CA TYR A 350 -12.61 19.18 -56.63
C TYR A 350 -11.37 19.54 -57.46
N TRP A 351 -10.35 18.66 -57.40
CA TRP A 351 -9.10 18.74 -58.14
C TRP A 351 -8.16 19.92 -57.80
N ALA A 352 -8.51 20.76 -56.83
CA ALA A 352 -7.71 21.93 -56.44
C ALA A 352 -6.32 21.54 -55.92
N ILE A 353 -6.23 20.53 -55.05
CA ILE A 353 -4.93 20.05 -54.52
C ILE A 353 -4.00 19.54 -55.63
N PHE A 354 -4.53 18.89 -56.67
CA PHE A 354 -3.74 18.38 -57.78
C PHE A 354 -3.25 19.48 -58.72
N GLN A 355 -3.94 20.62 -58.79
CA GLN A 355 -3.41 21.80 -59.50
C GLN A 355 -2.35 22.53 -58.67
N VAL A 356 -2.61 22.72 -57.37
CA VAL A 356 -1.70 23.43 -56.47
C VAL A 356 -0.39 22.65 -56.29
N ALA A 357 -0.45 21.32 -56.14
CA ALA A 357 0.74 20.47 -55.98
C ALA A 357 1.66 20.42 -57.21
N LYS A 358 1.18 20.83 -58.40
CA LYS A 358 2.03 20.96 -59.61
C LYS A 358 2.93 22.19 -59.56
N THR A 359 2.62 23.18 -58.72
CA THR A 359 3.39 24.42 -58.63
C THR A 359 4.58 24.29 -57.69
N ALA A 360 5.74 24.82 -58.08
CA ALA A 360 6.94 24.82 -57.22
C ALA A 360 6.79 25.73 -55.99
N SER A 361 5.98 26.80 -56.10
CA SER A 361 5.68 27.72 -55.01
C SER A 361 5.01 27.03 -53.82
N PHE A 362 4.09 26.08 -54.08
CA PHE A 362 3.45 25.28 -53.03
C PHE A 362 4.47 24.53 -52.17
N TRP A 363 5.41 23.82 -52.81
CA TRP A 363 6.42 23.03 -52.11
C TRP A 363 7.42 23.90 -51.33
N LEU A 364 7.82 25.05 -51.89
CA LEU A 364 8.69 26.01 -51.21
C LEU A 364 8.00 26.61 -49.97
N CYS A 365 6.73 27.00 -50.10
CA CYS A 365 5.94 27.51 -48.97
C CYS A 365 5.73 26.44 -47.90
N LEU A 366 5.42 25.19 -48.28
CA LEU A 366 5.26 24.08 -47.34
C LEU A 366 6.55 23.86 -46.53
N LEU A 367 7.70 23.82 -47.20
CA LEU A 367 9.00 23.65 -46.53
C LEU A 367 9.31 24.82 -45.60
N ALA A 368 9.08 26.06 -46.05
CA ALA A 368 9.34 27.27 -45.26
C ALA A 368 8.45 27.32 -44.00
N ILE A 369 7.17 26.95 -44.11
CA ILE A 369 6.23 26.93 -42.98
C ILE A 369 6.62 25.84 -41.99
N VAL A 370 6.92 24.62 -42.44
CA VAL A 370 7.31 23.51 -41.56
C VAL A 370 8.61 23.84 -40.80
N THR A 371 9.61 24.37 -41.50
CA THR A 371 10.90 24.75 -40.90
C THR A 371 10.72 25.92 -39.93
N GLY A 372 10.01 26.98 -40.32
CA GLY A 372 9.74 28.15 -39.48
C GLY A 372 8.91 27.83 -38.24
N ALA A 373 7.95 26.91 -38.32
CA ALA A 373 7.10 26.54 -37.19
C ALA A 373 7.81 25.61 -36.18
N ILE A 374 8.65 24.67 -36.65
CA ILE A 374 9.32 23.70 -35.77
C ILE A 374 10.60 24.27 -35.14
N ALA A 375 11.33 25.12 -35.86
CA ALA A 375 12.63 25.63 -35.44
C ALA A 375 12.63 26.29 -34.04
N PRO A 376 11.68 27.20 -33.68
CA PRO A 376 11.68 27.82 -32.36
C PRO A 376 11.54 26.80 -31.23
N ARG A 377 10.64 25.82 -31.38
CA ARG A 377 10.46 24.76 -30.38
C ARG A 377 11.68 23.87 -30.27
N PHE A 378 12.33 23.54 -31.41
CA PHE A 378 13.54 22.75 -31.43
C PHE A 378 14.69 23.45 -30.68
N VAL A 379 14.91 24.74 -30.96
CA VAL A 379 15.94 25.55 -30.29
C VAL A 379 15.68 25.65 -28.79
N VAL A 380 14.45 25.97 -28.38
CA VAL A 380 14.09 26.06 -26.95
C VAL A 380 14.30 24.71 -26.26
N LYS A 381 13.88 23.60 -26.88
CA LYS A 381 14.07 22.26 -26.32
C LYS A 381 15.55 21.92 -26.18
N PHE A 382 16.36 22.21 -27.20
CA PHE A 382 17.80 21.97 -27.17
C PHE A 382 18.49 22.78 -26.06
N LEU A 383 18.21 24.08 -25.97
CA LEU A 383 18.78 24.95 -24.93
C LEU A 383 18.35 24.50 -23.53
N TYR A 384 17.07 24.16 -23.34
CA TYR A 384 16.58 23.69 -22.05
C TYR A 384 17.26 22.39 -21.63
N GLN A 385 17.38 21.42 -22.54
CA GLN A 385 18.07 20.15 -22.28
C GLN A 385 19.55 20.34 -21.95
N TYR A 386 20.20 21.29 -22.62
CA TYR A 386 21.62 21.56 -22.40
C TYR A 386 21.89 22.26 -21.05
N TYR A 387 21.06 23.22 -20.66
CA TYR A 387 21.29 24.01 -19.43
C TYR A 387 20.60 23.46 -18.18
N ARG A 388 19.50 22.73 -18.31
CA ARG A 388 18.73 22.14 -17.20
C ARG A 388 18.17 20.76 -17.58
N PRO A 389 19.03 19.73 -17.63
CA PRO A 389 18.58 18.38 -17.94
C PRO A 389 17.66 17.86 -16.84
N CYS A 390 16.58 17.18 -17.24
CA CYS A 390 15.69 16.49 -16.30
C CYS A 390 16.28 15.13 -15.88
N ASP A 391 15.91 14.61 -14.71
CA ASP A 391 16.40 13.31 -14.21
C ASP A 391 16.18 12.16 -15.21
N VAL A 392 15.02 12.14 -15.89
CA VAL A 392 14.73 11.16 -16.96
C VAL A 392 15.70 11.27 -18.13
N GLN A 393 16.19 12.47 -18.45
CA GLN A 393 17.16 12.69 -19.52
C GLN A 393 18.56 12.26 -19.08
N ILE A 394 18.95 12.61 -17.85
CA ILE A 394 20.20 12.17 -17.24
C ILE A 394 20.25 10.65 -17.22
N ALA A 395 19.19 9.97 -16.76
CA ALA A 395 19.10 8.52 -16.76
C ALA A 395 19.21 7.91 -18.18
N ARG A 396 18.59 8.51 -19.19
CA ARG A 396 18.71 8.07 -20.59
C ARG A 396 20.09 8.30 -21.18
N GLU A 397 20.76 9.39 -20.82
CA GLU A 397 22.14 9.65 -21.22
C GLU A 397 23.10 8.66 -20.55
N PHE A 398 22.87 8.34 -19.27
CA PHE A 398 23.57 7.26 -18.58
C PHE A 398 23.32 5.89 -19.22
N GLU A 399 22.10 5.57 -19.65
CA GLU A 399 21.82 4.31 -20.35
C GLU A 399 22.53 4.27 -21.72
N LYS A 400 22.59 5.40 -22.42
CA LYS A 400 23.14 5.49 -23.78
C LYS A 400 24.67 5.59 -23.84
N PHE A 401 25.27 6.27 -22.87
CA PHE A 401 26.72 6.56 -22.83
C PHE A 401 27.41 5.93 -21.61
N GLY A 402 26.66 5.31 -20.71
CA GLY A 402 27.19 4.57 -19.57
C GLY A 402 28.05 3.41 -20.04
N ASN A 403 29.26 3.35 -19.49
CA ASN A 403 30.25 2.35 -19.82
C ASN A 403 29.74 0.95 -19.39
N PRO A 404 29.63 -0.05 -20.28
CA PRO A 404 29.22 -1.40 -19.91
C PRO A 404 30.19 -2.09 -18.92
N SER A 405 31.37 -1.51 -18.66
CA SER A 405 32.33 -2.01 -17.67
C SER A 405 32.01 -1.60 -16.22
N ALA A 406 31.00 -0.75 -15.99
CA ALA A 406 30.49 -0.44 -14.66
C ALA A 406 29.25 -1.27 -14.29
N SER A 407 28.91 -2.30 -15.07
CA SER A 407 28.12 -3.42 -14.55
C SER A 407 29.02 -4.30 -13.68
N ASN A 408 29.51 -3.75 -12.57
CA ASN A 408 29.44 -4.58 -11.38
C ASN A 408 27.95 -4.68 -11.11
N PRO A 409 27.33 -5.86 -11.22
CA PRO A 409 26.03 -6.02 -10.62
C PRO A 409 26.27 -5.88 -9.12
N ALA A 410 26.16 -4.68 -8.58
CA ALA A 410 25.18 -4.54 -7.54
C ALA A 410 23.84 -4.65 -8.30
N GLN A 411 23.33 -5.84 -8.62
CA GLN A 411 22.75 -6.68 -7.58
C GLN A 411 22.51 -5.82 -6.34
N ILE A 412 21.49 -4.96 -6.44
CA ILE A 412 20.43 -5.12 -5.45
C ILE A 412 20.12 -6.62 -5.49
N GLU A 413 20.80 -7.39 -4.64
CA GLU A 413 20.48 -8.78 -4.36
C GLU A 413 19.04 -8.77 -3.87
N MET A 414 18.10 -8.84 -4.82
CA MET A 414 16.95 -9.69 -4.63
C MET A 414 17.55 -11.09 -4.54
N ASP A 415 17.84 -11.52 -3.31
CA ASP A 415 18.41 -12.83 -2.99
C ASP A 415 17.68 -13.92 -3.79
N ALA A 416 18.34 -14.34 -4.86
CA ALA A 416 17.88 -15.41 -5.71
C ALA A 416 18.64 -16.67 -5.30
N ILE A 417 17.96 -17.51 -4.52
CA ILE A 417 17.89 -18.95 -4.79
C ILE A 417 19.27 -19.64 -4.78
N LEU A 418 19.79 -19.88 -3.57
CA LEU A 418 20.66 -21.00 -3.21
C LEU A 418 20.24 -21.39 -1.78
N ASP A 419 19.20 -22.18 -1.57
CA ASP A 419 19.39 -23.61 -1.37
C ASP A 419 18.07 -24.39 -1.59
N LEU A 420 17.81 -24.80 -2.83
CA LEU A 420 16.94 -25.93 -3.14
C LEU A 420 17.83 -27.12 -3.53
N ARG A 421 18.68 -27.56 -2.60
CA ARG A 421 19.27 -28.90 -2.69
C ARG A 421 19.75 -29.42 -1.34
N ARG A 422 18.83 -29.88 -0.50
CA ARG A 422 19.07 -31.09 0.31
C ARG A 422 17.77 -31.78 0.70
N ARG A 423 17.89 -33.10 0.67
CA ARG A 423 16.88 -34.15 0.81
C ARG A 423 16.08 -34.06 2.09
#